data_AF-A0A3B0CAV8-F1
#
_entry.id   AF-A0A3B0CAV8-F1
#
_cell.length_a   1.000
_cell.length_b   1.000
_cell.length_c   1.000
_cell.angle_alpha   90.00
_cell.angle_beta   90.00
_cell.angle_gamma   90.00
#
_symmetry.space_group_name_H-M   'P 1'
#
loop_
_entity.id
_entity.type
_entity.pdbx_description
1 polymer ?
#
loop_
_entity_poly.entity_id
_entity_poly.type
_entity_poly.pdbx_seq_one_letter_code
_entity_poly.pdbx_strand_id
1 'polypeptide(L)'
;MKTRRNLIIYDKQGPLGNTIARSFQKTPIAVYKNKKITQILDLVRLKQKINFVFVLFIFNEEFELVECTLLAQLNVPIIFAPTNKHSYKNLIKMKGIEVMDVSKHKSLHISQILDFLETHDT
;
A
#
# COMPACT_ATOMS: atom_id res chain seq x y z
N MET A 1 20.67 -15.54 -4.66
CA MET A 1 19.35 -15.42 -5.33
C MET A 1 18.61 -14.24 -4.73
N LYS A 2 18.14 -13.26 -5.52
CA LYS A 2 17.31 -12.16 -4.99
C LYS A 2 15.97 -12.76 -4.53
N THR A 3 15.62 -12.58 -3.27
CA THR A 3 14.38 -13.04 -2.66
C THR A 3 13.20 -12.43 -3.41
N ARG A 4 12.26 -13.28 -3.88
CA ARG A 4 11.07 -12.82 -4.60
C ARG A 4 10.15 -12.14 -3.60
N ARG A 5 10.04 -10.80 -3.67
CA ARG A 5 9.21 -10.01 -2.75
C ARG A 5 7.77 -9.98 -3.23
N ASN A 6 6.83 -9.93 -2.30
CA ASN A 6 5.40 -9.84 -2.61
C ASN A 6 4.86 -8.50 -2.10
N LEU A 7 4.21 -7.75 -3.01
CA LEU A 7 3.60 -6.45 -2.79
C LEU A 7 2.08 -6.59 -2.93
N ILE A 8 1.31 -6.36 -1.88
CA ILE A 8 -0.14 -6.17 -2.03
C ILE A 8 -0.41 -4.70 -2.36
N ILE A 9 -1.29 -4.47 -3.33
CA ILE A 9 -1.89 -3.18 -3.63
C ILE A 9 -3.39 -3.29 -3.42
N TYR A 10 -3.94 -2.45 -2.55
CA TYR A 10 -5.36 -2.11 -2.60
C TYR A 10 -5.53 -0.85 -3.43
N ASP A 11 -6.39 -0.90 -4.46
CA ASP A 11 -6.79 0.27 -5.25
C ASP A 11 -8.25 0.08 -5.69
N LYS A 12 -9.17 0.75 -5.00
CA LYS A 12 -10.61 0.70 -5.27
C LYS A 12 -10.94 1.19 -6.68
N GLN A 13 -10.23 2.22 -7.15
CA GLN A 13 -10.49 2.88 -8.43
C GLN A 13 -9.81 2.14 -9.60
N GLY A 14 -8.57 1.67 -9.41
CA GLY A 14 -7.84 0.79 -10.32
C GLY A 14 -6.74 1.41 -11.20
N PRO A 15 -6.81 2.67 -11.65
CA PRO A 15 -5.78 3.24 -12.53
C PRO A 15 -4.37 3.26 -11.94
N LEU A 16 -4.20 3.57 -10.64
CA LEU A 16 -2.87 3.73 -10.08
C LEU A 16 -2.22 2.39 -9.76
N GLY A 17 -2.98 1.44 -9.24
CA GLY A 17 -2.54 0.06 -9.03
C GLY A 17 -2.10 -0.60 -10.33
N ASN A 18 -2.75 -0.27 -11.46
CA ASN A 18 -2.29 -0.71 -12.78
C ASN A 18 -0.95 -0.09 -13.19
N THR A 19 -0.76 1.22 -12.98
CA THR A 19 0.51 1.89 -13.29
C THR A 19 1.65 1.31 -12.46
N ILE A 20 1.43 1.11 -11.17
CA ILE A 20 2.42 0.52 -10.28
C ILE A 20 2.75 -0.90 -10.75
N ALA A 21 1.76 -1.78 -10.94
CA ALA A 21 2.01 -3.14 -11.41
C ALA A 21 2.83 -3.18 -12.72
N ARG A 22 2.62 -2.23 -13.64
CA ARG A 22 3.44 -2.11 -14.86
C ARG A 22 4.88 -1.72 -14.57
N SER A 23 5.11 -0.74 -13.68
CA SER A 23 6.46 -0.31 -13.28
C SER A 23 7.28 -1.43 -12.63
N PHE A 24 6.61 -2.37 -11.94
CA PHE A 24 7.27 -3.50 -11.28
C PHE A 24 7.46 -4.74 -12.17
N GLN A 25 6.99 -4.76 -13.43
CA GLN A 25 7.08 -5.95 -14.32
C GLN A 25 8.51 -6.45 -14.55
N LYS A 26 9.51 -5.57 -14.49
CA LYS A 26 10.92 -5.90 -14.70
C LYS A 26 11.70 -6.10 -13.39
N THR A 27 11.00 -6.11 -12.26
CA THR A 27 11.58 -6.27 -10.92
C THR A 27 11.29 -7.67 -10.37
N PRO A 28 12.05 -8.17 -9.38
CA PRO A 28 11.74 -9.44 -8.71
C PRO A 28 10.51 -9.38 -7.77
N ILE A 29 9.74 -8.28 -7.82
CA ILE A 29 8.60 -8.02 -6.94
C ILE A 29 7.31 -8.47 -7.62
N ALA A 30 6.59 -9.40 -7.00
CA ALA A 30 5.26 -9.82 -7.43
C ALA A 30 4.19 -8.88 -6.86
N VAL A 31 3.36 -8.31 -7.73
CA VAL A 31 2.31 -7.35 -7.33
C VAL A 31 0.92 -8.00 -7.34
N TYR A 32 0.22 -7.93 -6.20
CA TYR A 32 -1.12 -8.48 -5.99
C TYR A 32 -2.12 -7.33 -5.81
N LYS A 33 -2.94 -7.07 -6.84
CA LYS A 33 -3.93 -5.97 -6.81
C LYS A 33 -5.27 -6.44 -6.27
N ASN A 34 -5.88 -5.63 -5.41
CA ASN A 34 -7.17 -5.89 -4.78
C ASN A 34 -8.07 -4.66 -4.86
N LYS A 35 -9.37 -4.89 -5.04
CA LYS A 35 -10.39 -3.83 -5.05
C LYS A 35 -11.17 -3.72 -3.74
N LYS A 36 -11.00 -4.70 -2.84
CA LYS A 36 -11.65 -4.75 -1.52
C LYS A 36 -10.56 -4.86 -0.45
N ILE A 37 -10.63 -4.01 0.56
CA ILE A 37 -9.66 -3.95 1.65
C ILE A 37 -9.76 -5.19 2.54
N THR A 38 -10.95 -5.78 2.69
CA THR A 38 -11.17 -7.06 3.37
C THR A 38 -10.34 -8.22 2.79
N GLN A 39 -10.03 -8.19 1.48
CA GLN A 39 -9.21 -9.21 0.82
C GLN A 39 -7.73 -9.13 1.22
N ILE A 40 -7.27 -7.99 1.75
CA ILE A 40 -5.87 -7.83 2.18
C ILE A 40 -5.59 -8.72 3.39
N LEU A 41 -6.50 -8.76 4.36
CA LEU A 41 -6.34 -9.59 5.56
C LEU A 41 -6.21 -11.07 5.20
N ASP A 42 -7.07 -11.55 4.32
CA ASP A 42 -7.02 -12.94 3.83
C ASP A 42 -5.71 -13.22 3.10
N LEU A 43 -5.25 -12.30 2.25
CA LEU A 43 -4.00 -12.47 1.51
C LEU A 43 -2.77 -12.46 2.43
N VAL A 44 -2.72 -11.58 3.42
CA VAL A 44 -1.62 -11.55 4.41
C VAL A 44 -1.61 -12.85 5.23
N ARG A 45 -2.78 -13.34 5.64
CA ARG A 45 -2.90 -14.62 6.38
C ARG A 45 -2.52 -15.83 5.53
N LEU A 46 -2.93 -15.87 4.27
CA LEU A 46 -2.75 -17.03 3.37
C LEU A 46 -1.37 -17.07 2.71
N LYS A 47 -0.64 -15.96 2.66
CA LYS A 47 0.66 -15.88 1.98
C LYS A 47 1.76 -15.64 3.01
N GLN A 48 2.42 -16.72 3.46
CA GLN A 48 3.52 -16.70 4.43
C GLN A 48 4.79 -15.91 4.02
N LYS A 49 4.79 -15.20 2.88
CA LYS A 49 5.94 -14.45 2.35
C LYS A 49 5.57 -13.04 1.89
N ILE A 50 4.57 -12.41 2.48
CA ILE A 50 4.31 -10.99 2.18
C ILE A 50 5.33 -10.16 2.93
N ASN A 51 6.24 -9.55 2.17
CA ASN A 51 7.26 -8.66 2.71
C ASN A 51 6.69 -7.27 2.97
N PHE A 52 5.65 -6.88 2.22
CA PHE A 52 5.14 -5.53 2.26
C PHE A 52 3.70 -5.42 1.76
N VAL A 53 2.90 -4.57 2.42
CA VAL A 53 1.54 -4.24 2.00
C VAL A 53 1.48 -2.76 1.71
N PHE A 54 1.04 -2.41 0.50
CA PHE A 54 0.86 -1.03 0.11
C PHE A 54 -0.63 -0.76 -0.12
N VAL A 55 -1.20 0.14 0.66
CA VAL A 55 -2.62 0.45 0.60
C VAL A 55 -2.77 1.78 -0.14
N LEU A 56 -3.11 1.70 -1.43
CA LEU A 56 -3.40 2.88 -2.23
C LEU A 56 -4.85 3.28 -2.06
N PHE A 57 -5.01 4.43 -1.39
CA PHE A 57 -6.21 5.22 -1.22
C PHE A 57 -7.21 4.77 -0.17
N ILE A 58 -7.58 5.72 0.68
CA ILE A 58 -8.74 5.68 1.57
C ILE A 58 -9.57 6.91 1.26
N PHE A 59 -10.83 6.71 0.88
CA PHE A 59 -11.78 7.78 0.64
C PHE A 59 -12.87 7.72 1.71
N ASN A 60 -12.93 8.77 2.54
CA ASN A 60 -14.08 9.39 3.19
C ASN A 60 -15.22 8.55 3.83
N GLU A 61 -15.01 7.27 4.11
CA GLU A 61 -16.01 6.46 4.79
C GLU A 61 -15.43 5.97 6.12
N GLU A 62 -16.12 6.26 7.23
CA GLU A 62 -15.71 5.89 8.59
C GLU A 62 -15.43 4.39 8.74
N PHE A 63 -16.06 3.55 7.91
CA PHE A 63 -15.83 2.11 7.91
C PHE A 63 -14.44 1.70 7.40
N GLU A 64 -13.87 2.42 6.44
CA GLU A 64 -12.53 2.10 5.90
C GLU A 64 -11.44 2.42 6.94
N LEU A 65 -11.69 3.33 7.90
CA LEU A 65 -10.77 3.64 9.01
C LEU A 65 -10.63 2.47 10.01
N VAL A 66 -11.72 1.75 10.29
CA VAL A 66 -11.69 0.56 11.16
C VAL A 66 -10.81 -0.50 10.53
N GLU A 67 -10.97 -0.75 9.23
CA GLU A 67 -10.17 -1.71 8.49
C GLU A 67 -8.69 -1.30 8.42
N CYS A 68 -8.38 -0.02 8.31
CA CYS A 68 -7.00 0.48 8.39
C CYS A 68 -6.35 0.22 9.74
N THR A 69 -7.11 0.38 10.82
CA THR A 69 -6.64 0.11 12.19
C THR A 69 -6.37 -1.39 12.38
N LEU A 70 -7.24 -2.25 11.86
CA LEU A 70 -7.05 -3.70 11.87
C LEU A 70 -5.83 -4.13 11.04
N LEU A 71 -5.62 -3.51 9.88
CA LEU A 71 -4.44 -3.76 9.05
C LEU A 71 -3.16 -3.31 9.75
N ALA A 72 -3.16 -2.16 10.42
CA ALA A 72 -1.98 -1.65 11.13
C ALA A 72 -1.49 -2.57 12.27
N GLN A 73 -2.33 -3.51 12.75
CA GLN A 73 -1.94 -4.52 13.73
C GLN A 73 -1.20 -5.71 13.11
N LEU A 74 -1.13 -5.81 11.78
CA LEU A 74 -0.40 -6.87 11.11
C LEU A 74 1.10 -6.66 11.27
N ASN A 75 1.86 -7.75 11.48
CA ASN A 75 3.32 -7.71 11.54
C ASN A 75 3.95 -7.66 10.12
N VAL A 76 3.42 -6.79 9.27
CA VAL A 76 3.93 -6.48 7.93
C VAL A 76 3.92 -4.96 7.78
N PRO A 77 4.94 -4.34 7.17
CA PRO A 77 4.92 -2.90 6.98
C PRO A 77 3.78 -2.50 6.04
N ILE A 78 3.03 -1.47 6.44
CA ILE A 78 1.86 -0.95 5.71
C ILE A 78 1.99 0.56 5.52
N ILE A 79 1.96 0.99 4.25
CA ILE A 79 1.83 2.41 3.92
C ILE A 79 0.44 2.70 3.39
N PHE A 80 -0.18 3.73 3.94
CA PHE A 80 -1.41 4.33 3.46
C PHE A 80 -1.12 5.53 2.56
N ALA A 81 -1.59 5.48 1.33
CA ALA A 81 -1.31 6.50 0.31
C ALA A 81 -2.62 7.19 -0.13
N PRO A 82 -3.11 8.24 0.56
CA PRO A 82 -4.34 8.96 0.20
C PRO A 82 -4.20 9.88 -1.03
N THR A 83 -5.23 9.90 -1.91
CA THR A 83 -5.27 10.64 -3.18
C THR A 83 -5.55 12.12 -3.01
N ASN A 84 -6.07 12.51 -1.85
CA ASN A 84 -6.55 13.86 -1.60
C ASN A 84 -5.96 14.41 -0.29
N LYS A 85 -5.78 15.73 -0.28
CA LYS A 85 -5.13 16.46 0.83
C LYS A 85 -5.90 16.35 2.16
N HIS A 86 -7.22 16.16 2.12
CA HIS A 86 -8.04 16.04 3.33
C HIS A 86 -7.81 14.69 4.03
N SER A 87 -7.92 13.58 3.28
CA SER A 87 -7.60 12.23 3.78
C SER A 87 -6.17 12.15 4.32
N TYR A 88 -5.21 12.75 3.61
CA TYR A 88 -3.83 12.84 4.09
C TYR A 88 -3.72 13.50 5.47
N LYS A 89 -4.32 14.69 5.63
CA LYS A 89 -4.32 15.42 6.90
C LYS A 89 -4.95 14.64 8.06
N ASN A 90 -5.91 13.76 7.80
CA ASN A 90 -6.56 12.94 8.82
C ASN A 90 -5.71 11.73 9.18
N LEU A 91 -5.17 11.02 8.19
CA LEU A 91 -4.37 9.81 8.39
C LEU A 91 -3.06 10.10 9.13
N ILE A 92 -2.36 11.20 8.82
CA ILE A 92 -1.10 11.54 9.51
C ILE A 92 -1.26 11.78 11.03
N LYS A 93 -2.49 12.00 11.51
CA LYS A 93 -2.78 12.21 12.93
C LYS A 93 -2.93 10.88 13.69
N MET A 94 -3.09 9.77 12.98
CA MET A 94 -3.27 8.45 13.60
C MET A 94 -1.90 7.89 14.01
N LYS A 95 -1.79 7.44 15.27
CA LYS A 95 -0.58 6.77 15.75
C LYS A 95 -0.47 5.36 15.17
N GLY A 96 0.74 4.96 14.82
CA GLY A 96 1.05 3.59 14.38
C GLY A 96 0.73 3.28 12.91
N ILE A 97 0.46 4.30 12.10
CA ILE A 97 0.31 4.13 10.65
C ILE A 97 1.34 4.97 9.89
N GLU A 98 1.90 4.40 8.83
CA GLU A 98 2.78 5.12 7.91
C GLU A 98 1.95 5.69 6.75
N VAL A 99 2.14 6.97 6.44
CA VAL A 99 1.33 7.67 5.45
C VAL A 99 2.22 8.36 4.42
N MET A 100 1.94 8.13 3.14
CA MET A 100 2.63 8.76 2.02
C MET A 100 1.69 9.76 1.33
N ASP A 101 2.09 11.04 1.25
CA ASP A 101 1.30 12.06 0.53
C ASP A 101 1.36 11.83 -0.98
N VAL A 102 0.34 11.16 -1.52
CA VAL A 102 0.18 10.94 -2.96
C VAL A 102 -0.82 11.90 -3.61
N SER A 103 -1.09 13.05 -2.97
CA SER A 103 -2.06 14.05 -3.45
C SER A 103 -1.47 15.09 -4.41
N LYS A 104 -0.14 15.11 -4.62
CA LYS A 104 0.54 16.21 -5.32
C LYS A 104 1.03 15.88 -6.74
N HIS A 105 1.61 14.70 -7.07
CA HIS A 105 2.03 14.34 -8.45
C HIS A 105 2.30 12.82 -8.70
N LYS A 106 1.55 12.20 -9.63
CA LYS A 106 1.56 10.74 -9.93
C LYS A 106 2.94 10.10 -10.20
N SER A 107 3.84 10.77 -10.92
CA SER A 107 5.15 10.21 -11.30
C SER A 107 6.13 10.14 -10.12
N LEU A 108 6.07 11.10 -9.20
CA LEU A 108 6.90 11.12 -7.98
C LEU A 108 6.59 9.90 -7.10
N HIS A 109 5.32 9.48 -7.06
CA HIS A 109 4.84 8.43 -6.15
C HIS A 109 5.42 7.07 -6.46
N ILE A 110 5.57 6.72 -7.74
CA ILE A 110 6.12 5.40 -8.11
C ILE A 110 7.60 5.31 -7.73
N SER A 111 8.37 6.38 -7.96
CA SER A 111 9.77 6.44 -7.52
C SER A 111 9.85 6.35 -6.01
N GLN A 112 9.05 7.12 -5.26
CA GLN A 112 9.04 7.08 -3.80
C GLN A 112 8.65 5.70 -3.23
N ILE A 113 7.71 4.99 -3.87
CA ILE A 113 7.33 3.62 -3.50
C ILE A 113 8.48 2.65 -3.79
N LEU A 114 9.15 2.80 -4.94
CA LEU A 114 10.32 2.00 -5.29
C LEU A 114 11.46 2.23 -4.28
N ASP A 115 11.81 3.49 -4.02
CA ASP A 115 12.87 3.89 -3.10
C ASP A 115 12.56 3.41 -1.66
N PHE A 116 11.31 3.51 -1.21
CA PHE A 116 10.88 2.98 0.09
C PHE A 116 11.09 1.46 0.18
N LEU A 117 10.67 0.73 -0.86
CA LEU A 117 10.80 -0.74 -0.91
C LEU A 117 12.25 -1.20 -0.99
N GLU A 118 13.15 -0.39 -1.56
CA GLU A 118 14.59 -0.66 -1.60
C GLU A 118 15.29 -0.33 -0.28
N THR A 119 14.80 0.66 0.48
CA THR A 119 15.40 1.09 1.75
C THR A 119 14.96 0.27 2.96
N HIS A 120 13.79 -0.37 2.92
CA HIS A 120 13.31 -1.29 3.97
C HIS A 120 13.77 -2.75 3.74
N ASP A 121 14.94 -2.93 3.11
CA ASP A 121 15.58 -4.21 2.75
C ASP A 121 16.57 -4.70 3.84
N THR A 122 16.50 -4.14 5.06
CA THR A 122 17.26 -4.56 6.25
C THR A 122 16.48 -5.53 7.13
#